data_AF-A0AAW2QV57-F1
#
_entry.id   AF-A0AAW2QV57-F1
#
_cell.length_a   1.000
_cell.length_b   1.000
_cell.length_c   1.000
_cell.angle_alpha   90.00
_cell.angle_beta   90.00
_cell.angle_gamma   90.00
#
_symmetry.space_group_name_H-M   'P 1'
#
loop_
_entity.id
_entity.type
_entity.pdbx_description
1 polymer ?
#
loop_
_entity_poly.entity_id
_entity_poly.type
_entity_poly.pdbx_seq_one_letter_code
_entity_poly.pdbx_strand_id
1 'polypeptide(L)'
;MRLHKVYHRFSLFHFPKPPLLLSYSPPFFSLTPSVRPPLQFISRSSSTSPAALRAEAMRFRNVVPVNAFENDGASNGAARSSSSTTDCEVLALYLRRELESFWLLCLDPSVGSILRKSWSCHSVVSGLSELMRFINTMPWICRRHTLVVSIFILGKWILPSAAEIRDIVDAPPLPTLSFSPNRDKILFLKRRSLPPLAELARPEEKLAGVRIDGKCNSRSRMSYYTGIGIYQLMDDGTLGPEKELSGLPSGAKINFVTWSNDGSHLAFSVRTDEEDGSSGMLKVWVADIEAGKARPLFEAAEIFLNAVFDNFVWVNNSTLLVCTIPLSRGGPPKKPLVPSGPKIQSNEQKDIIQTRTYQDLLKDEYDEDLFDYYGTSQLLLVTLDGSVKPIGTPAMYTSLDPSPDEKYIMISSMHRPYSFTVPCGRFPRKVDLWTADGKFLRELCDLPLAEDIPITHNSVRRGKRSIH
;
A
#
# COMPACT_ATOMS: atom_id res chain seq x y z
N MET A 1 22.63 -33.45 -38.21
CA MET A 1 22.44 -34.35 -37.04
C MET A 1 23.58 -35.37 -37.03
N ARG A 2 24.59 -35.21 -36.15
CA ARG A 2 25.65 -36.20 -35.91
C ARG A 2 25.98 -36.19 -34.42
N LEU A 3 25.63 -37.27 -33.72
CA LEU A 3 25.98 -37.48 -32.32
C LEU A 3 27.40 -38.05 -32.22
N HIS A 4 28.23 -37.47 -31.36
CA HIS A 4 29.43 -38.12 -30.84
C HIS A 4 29.32 -38.17 -29.32
N LYS A 5 29.24 -39.39 -28.78
CA LYS A 5 29.46 -39.65 -27.35
C LYS A 5 30.94 -39.97 -27.17
N VAL A 6 31.60 -39.27 -26.27
CA VAL A 6 32.91 -39.67 -25.72
C VAL A 6 32.81 -39.58 -24.20
N TYR A 7 33.31 -40.61 -23.51
CA TYR A 7 33.28 -40.75 -22.05
C TYR A 7 34.68 -40.58 -21.44
N HIS A 8 34.69 -40.48 -20.10
CA HIS A 8 35.87 -40.49 -19.22
C HIS A 8 36.62 -39.14 -19.11
N ARG A 9 37.29 -38.81 -18.00
CA ARG A 9 37.65 -39.63 -16.81
C ARG A 9 37.74 -38.76 -15.55
N PHE A 10 37.40 -39.32 -14.39
CA PHE A 10 37.71 -38.70 -13.10
C PHE A 10 39.22 -38.48 -12.93
N SER A 11 39.62 -37.35 -12.35
CA SER A 11 40.95 -37.15 -11.78
C SER A 11 40.83 -36.41 -10.44
N LEU A 12 41.47 -36.96 -9.41
CA LEU A 12 41.49 -36.45 -8.04
C LEU A 12 42.83 -35.77 -7.76
N PHE A 13 42.84 -34.47 -7.50
CA PHE A 13 43.95 -33.77 -6.84
C PHE A 13 43.35 -32.69 -5.91
N HIS A 14 43.30 -32.93 -4.61
CA HIS A 14 44.33 -32.63 -3.58
C HIS A 14 44.29 -31.16 -3.11
N PHE A 15 43.76 -30.95 -1.89
CA PHE A 15 43.69 -29.66 -1.20
C PHE A 15 45.03 -29.28 -0.55
N PRO A 16 45.44 -28.00 -0.59
CA PRO A 16 46.27 -27.39 0.44
C PRO A 16 45.40 -26.75 1.56
N LYS A 17 45.89 -26.81 2.80
CA LYS A 17 45.25 -26.24 4.01
C LYS A 17 45.37 -24.70 4.08
N PRO A 18 44.49 -24.00 4.84
CA PRO A 18 44.51 -22.55 4.95
C PRO A 18 45.55 -22.04 5.97
N PRO A 19 46.08 -20.81 5.81
CA PRO A 19 46.84 -20.13 6.86
C PRO A 19 45.91 -19.42 7.86
N LEU A 20 45.96 -19.93 9.09
CA LEU A 20 46.01 -19.21 10.39
C LEU A 20 45.13 -17.96 10.63
N LEU A 21 44.33 -18.06 11.69
CA LEU A 21 43.59 -16.98 12.34
C LEU A 21 44.53 -15.90 12.91
N LEU A 22 44.20 -14.63 12.68
CA LEU A 22 44.66 -13.51 13.51
C LEU A 22 43.54 -13.10 14.46
N SER A 23 43.84 -13.09 15.76
CA SER A 23 42.92 -12.68 16.82
C SER A 23 42.79 -11.15 16.86
N TYR A 24 41.56 -10.63 16.78
CA TYR A 24 41.29 -9.22 17.01
C TYR A 24 40.53 -9.05 18.32
N SER A 25 41.19 -8.46 19.33
CA SER A 25 40.59 -8.15 20.62
C SER A 25 40.10 -6.69 20.62
N PRO A 26 38.87 -6.40 21.07
CA PRO A 26 38.42 -5.01 21.21
C PRO A 26 39.04 -4.38 22.47
N PRO A 27 39.42 -3.09 22.44
CA PRO A 27 39.85 -2.38 23.65
C PRO A 27 38.66 -2.10 24.57
N PHE A 28 38.77 -2.50 25.83
CA PHE A 28 37.94 -1.97 26.91
C PHE A 28 38.28 -0.49 27.15
N PHE A 29 37.26 0.34 27.33
CA PHE A 29 37.41 1.65 27.98
C PHE A 29 36.44 1.79 29.15
N SER A 30 36.92 2.46 30.20
CA SER A 30 36.37 2.46 31.55
C SER A 30 35.21 3.45 31.76
N LEU A 31 34.28 3.07 32.63
CA LEU A 31 33.19 3.92 33.13
C LEU A 31 33.68 4.88 34.23
N THR A 32 33.52 6.18 34.04
CA THR A 32 33.30 7.16 35.13
C THR A 32 32.27 8.21 34.68
N PRO A 33 31.46 8.78 35.59
CA PRO A 33 30.27 9.56 35.20
C PRO A 33 30.55 11.04 34.99
N SER A 34 29.87 11.65 34.01
CA SER A 34 29.81 13.10 33.83
C SER A 34 28.35 13.60 33.84
N VAL A 35 28.17 14.81 34.35
CA VAL A 35 26.88 15.42 34.75
C VAL A 35 26.07 15.87 33.52
N ARG A 36 24.74 15.74 33.57
CA ARG A 36 23.83 16.17 32.50
C ARG A 36 23.47 17.67 32.59
N PRO A 37 23.58 18.43 31.49
CA PRO A 37 22.77 19.64 31.25
C PRO A 37 21.40 19.28 30.62
N PRO A 38 20.42 20.21 30.57
CA PRO A 38 19.05 19.91 30.14
C PRO A 38 18.88 19.71 28.62
N LEU A 39 17.83 18.98 28.25
CA LEU A 39 17.52 18.60 26.86
C LEU A 39 16.99 19.77 26.02
N GLN A 40 17.68 20.07 24.92
CA GLN A 40 17.08 20.72 23.75
C GLN A 40 16.60 19.64 22.77
N PHE A 41 15.35 19.71 22.32
CA PHE A 41 14.75 18.68 21.46
C PHE A 41 15.14 18.89 19.99
N ILE A 42 15.77 17.87 19.41
CA ILE A 42 16.04 17.78 17.96
C ILE A 42 14.86 17.05 17.30
N SER A 43 14.17 17.73 16.38
CA SER A 43 13.11 17.14 15.56
C SER A 43 13.69 16.17 14.51
N ARG A 44 13.71 14.88 14.83
CA ARG A 44 14.00 13.82 13.83
C ARG A 44 12.71 13.42 13.10
N SER A 45 12.65 13.65 11.81
CA SER A 45 11.68 13.05 10.90
C SER A 45 12.03 11.56 10.66
N SER A 46 11.55 10.68 11.54
CA SER A 46 11.74 9.23 11.38
C SER A 46 10.66 8.62 10.47
N SER A 47 11.01 8.34 9.21
CA SER A 47 10.20 7.49 8.33
C SER A 47 10.28 6.03 8.78
N THR A 48 9.50 5.66 9.79
CA THR A 48 9.45 4.29 10.33
C THR A 48 8.17 3.59 9.87
N SER A 49 8.33 2.62 8.96
CA SER A 49 7.24 1.71 8.57
C SER A 49 6.82 0.87 9.80
N PRO A 50 5.52 0.82 10.16
CA PRO A 50 5.09 0.04 11.31
C PRO A 50 5.17 -1.46 11.01
N ALA A 51 5.94 -2.19 11.81
CA ALA A 51 5.88 -3.65 11.83
C ALA A 51 4.51 -4.09 12.37
N ALA A 52 3.68 -4.69 11.51
CA ALA A 52 2.36 -5.16 11.92
C ALA A 52 2.49 -6.37 12.86
N LEU A 53 2.03 -6.20 14.11
CA LEU A 53 1.73 -7.32 15.00
C LEU A 53 0.63 -8.18 14.35
N ARG A 54 0.98 -9.41 13.98
CA ARG A 54 0.01 -10.42 13.51
C ARG A 54 -0.88 -10.86 14.68
N ALA A 55 -2.10 -10.35 14.72
CA ALA A 55 -3.21 -11.06 15.33
C ALA A 55 -3.79 -12.02 14.27
N GLU A 56 -3.71 -13.33 14.51
CA GLU A 56 -4.30 -14.34 13.62
C GLU A 56 -5.81 -14.39 13.81
N ALA A 57 -6.54 -13.63 13.00
CA ALA A 57 -7.97 -13.82 12.80
C ALA A 57 -8.18 -14.72 11.56
N MET A 58 -8.52 -15.99 11.78
CA MET A 58 -8.93 -16.89 10.69
C MET A 58 -10.17 -16.32 9.99
N ARG A 59 -10.01 -15.88 8.74
CA ARG A 59 -11.13 -15.57 7.84
C ARG A 59 -11.16 -16.59 6.72
N PHE A 60 -12.23 -17.38 6.67
CA PHE A 60 -12.56 -18.22 5.53
C PHE A 60 -12.62 -17.36 4.27
N ARG A 61 -11.84 -17.73 3.25
CA ARG A 61 -11.97 -17.23 1.88
C ARG A 61 -12.37 -18.40 0.99
N ASN A 62 -13.05 -18.05 -0.11
CA ASN A 62 -13.52 -18.94 -1.18
C ASN A 62 -14.85 -19.66 -0.89
N VAL A 63 -15.95 -18.97 -1.18
CA VAL A 63 -17.15 -19.59 -1.76
C VAL A 63 -17.46 -18.81 -3.04
N VAL A 64 -17.35 -19.49 -4.18
CA VAL A 64 -17.79 -19.01 -5.49
C VAL A 64 -18.87 -19.99 -5.96
N PRO A 65 -20.09 -19.54 -6.34
CA PRO A 65 -21.06 -20.42 -6.96
C PRO A 65 -20.60 -20.75 -8.39
N VAL A 66 -20.28 -22.02 -8.63
CA VAL A 66 -20.03 -22.54 -9.97
C VAL A 66 -21.36 -22.70 -10.69
N ASN A 67 -21.50 -22.08 -11.86
CA ASN A 67 -22.42 -22.53 -12.90
C ASN A 67 -21.70 -22.42 -14.26
N ALA A 68 -21.94 -23.40 -15.11
CA ALA A 68 -21.03 -23.76 -16.19
C ALA A 68 -21.32 -23.05 -17.52
N PHE A 69 -20.25 -22.91 -18.32
CA PHE A 69 -20.29 -23.10 -19.77
C PHE A 69 -18.97 -23.72 -20.24
N GLU A 70 -19.06 -24.85 -20.95
CA GLU A 70 -18.00 -25.48 -21.75
C GLU A 70 -17.82 -24.67 -23.07
N ASN A 71 -16.73 -24.74 -23.84
CA ASN A 71 -15.44 -25.45 -23.73
C ASN A 71 -14.31 -24.46 -24.17
N ASP A 72 -13.05 -24.75 -24.53
CA ASP A 72 -12.28 -25.97 -24.88
C ASP A 72 -10.77 -25.68 -24.63
N GLY A 73 -9.84 -26.47 -25.20
CA GLY A 73 -8.54 -25.95 -25.64
C GLY A 73 -7.27 -26.40 -24.90
N ALA A 74 -7.28 -27.59 -24.29
CA ALA A 74 -6.13 -28.46 -23.95
C ALA A 74 -4.68 -27.92 -23.72
N SER A 75 -4.14 -28.28 -22.53
CA SER A 75 -2.72 -28.67 -22.26
C SER A 75 -1.62 -27.58 -22.24
N ASN A 76 -0.54 -27.66 -21.43
CA ASN A 76 -0.14 -28.55 -20.33
C ASN A 76 0.92 -27.83 -19.46
N GLY A 77 0.93 -27.98 -18.12
CA GLY A 77 1.97 -27.38 -17.26
C GLY A 77 1.80 -27.64 -15.77
N ALA A 78 2.55 -28.60 -15.22
CA ALA A 78 2.33 -29.15 -13.88
C ALA A 78 2.59 -28.18 -12.70
N ALA A 79 1.70 -28.21 -11.70
CA ALA A 79 1.95 -27.74 -10.35
C ALA A 79 1.72 -28.87 -9.34
N ARG A 80 2.68 -29.10 -8.44
CA ARG A 80 2.57 -30.09 -7.35
C ARG A 80 1.76 -29.49 -6.20
N SER A 81 0.62 -30.09 -5.85
CA SER A 81 -0.11 -29.78 -4.62
C SER A 81 0.50 -30.54 -3.44
N SER A 82 0.93 -29.83 -2.40
CA SER A 82 1.32 -30.41 -1.12
C SER A 82 0.10 -30.78 -0.28
N SER A 83 0.15 -31.96 0.33
CA SER A 83 -0.87 -32.58 1.19
C SER A 83 -1.44 -31.67 2.28
N SER A 84 -2.78 -31.68 2.41
CA SER A 84 -3.52 -31.21 3.60
C SER A 84 -4.50 -32.27 4.15
N THR A 85 -4.28 -33.54 3.81
CA THR A 85 -5.17 -34.66 4.18
C THR A 85 -4.71 -35.40 5.44
N THR A 86 -3.41 -35.30 5.77
CA THR A 86 -2.77 -36.08 6.86
C THR A 86 -3.16 -35.65 8.27
N ASP A 87 -3.53 -34.37 8.50
CA ASP A 87 -3.80 -33.88 9.86
C ASP A 87 -5.20 -34.28 10.38
N CYS A 88 -6.17 -34.49 9.49
CA CYS A 88 -7.53 -34.90 9.86
C CYS A 88 -7.59 -36.36 10.32
N GLU A 89 -6.82 -37.26 9.71
CA GLU A 89 -6.79 -38.69 10.09
C GLU A 89 -6.13 -38.91 11.45
N VAL A 90 -5.09 -38.14 11.78
CA VAL A 90 -4.41 -38.20 13.09
C VAL A 90 -5.35 -37.76 14.22
N LEU A 91 -6.13 -36.69 14.02
CA LEU A 91 -7.16 -36.25 14.98
C LEU A 91 -8.29 -37.28 15.15
N ALA A 92 -8.75 -37.90 14.06
CA ALA A 92 -9.77 -38.94 14.10
C ALA A 92 -9.30 -40.19 14.87
N LEU A 93 -8.04 -40.61 14.68
CA LEU A 93 -7.46 -41.75 15.40
C LEU A 93 -7.26 -41.45 16.90
N TYR A 94 -6.91 -40.21 17.26
CA TYR A 94 -6.78 -39.80 18.66
C TYR A 94 -8.13 -39.84 19.39
N LEU A 95 -9.18 -39.28 18.77
CA LEU A 95 -10.55 -39.30 19.31
C LEU A 95 -11.12 -40.72 19.44
N ARG A 96 -10.81 -41.62 18.50
CA ARG A 96 -11.30 -43.01 18.55
C ARG A 96 -10.72 -43.79 19.74
N ARG A 97 -9.45 -43.56 20.07
CA ARG A 97 -8.74 -44.22 21.19
C ARG A 97 -9.22 -43.74 22.57
N GLU A 98 -9.56 -42.47 22.69
CA GLU A 98 -10.20 -41.92 23.90
C GLU A 98 -11.64 -42.46 24.09
N LEU A 99 -12.41 -42.61 23.01
CA LEU A 99 -13.78 -43.14 23.06
C LEU A 99 -13.86 -44.62 23.46
N GLU A 100 -12.92 -45.47 23.02
CA GLU A 100 -12.84 -46.87 23.48
C GLU A 100 -12.46 -46.97 24.97
N SER A 101 -11.63 -46.04 25.45
CA SER A 101 -11.27 -45.94 26.88
C SER A 101 -12.47 -45.53 27.75
N PHE A 102 -13.39 -44.73 27.20
CA PHE A 102 -14.64 -44.34 27.87
C PHE A 102 -15.66 -45.49 27.94
N TRP A 103 -15.72 -46.35 26.92
CA TRP A 103 -16.67 -47.47 26.85
C TRP A 103 -16.41 -48.55 27.93
N LEU A 104 -15.13 -48.77 28.28
CA LEU A 104 -14.73 -49.75 29.32
C LEU A 104 -15.11 -49.31 30.75
N LEU A 105 -15.34 -48.01 30.99
CA LEU A 105 -15.77 -47.49 32.29
C LEU A 105 -17.29 -47.52 32.52
N CYS A 106 -18.08 -47.77 31.47
CA CYS A 106 -19.55 -47.78 31.54
C CYS A 106 -20.17 -49.18 31.79
N LEU A 107 -19.36 -50.20 32.10
CA LEU A 107 -19.81 -51.56 32.41
C LEU A 107 -20.09 -51.82 33.91
N ASP A 108 -20.22 -50.77 34.72
CA ASP A 108 -20.73 -50.87 36.08
C ASP A 108 -22.28 -50.86 36.09
N PRO A 109 -22.96 -51.92 36.60
CA PRO A 109 -24.42 -52.00 36.61
C PRO A 109 -25.14 -50.87 37.39
N SER A 110 -24.44 -50.17 38.28
CA SER A 110 -25.01 -49.06 39.06
C SER A 110 -25.34 -47.84 38.19
N VAL A 111 -24.52 -47.52 37.19
CA VAL A 111 -24.64 -46.32 36.34
C VAL A 111 -25.86 -46.38 35.42
N GLY A 112 -26.19 -47.57 34.90
CA GLY A 112 -27.34 -47.78 34.00
C GLY A 112 -28.71 -47.54 34.62
N SER A 113 -28.80 -47.49 35.96
CA SER A 113 -30.06 -47.24 36.69
C SER A 113 -30.43 -45.75 36.80
N ILE A 114 -29.44 -44.87 36.85
CA ILE A 114 -29.61 -43.42 37.07
C ILE A 114 -30.08 -42.75 35.78
N LEU A 115 -29.43 -43.04 34.65
CA LEU A 115 -29.77 -42.46 33.34
C LEU A 115 -31.20 -42.81 32.90
N ARG A 116 -31.74 -43.96 33.31
CA ARG A 116 -33.08 -44.41 32.90
C ARG A 116 -34.23 -43.74 33.67
N LYS A 117 -33.95 -43.03 34.78
CA LYS A 117 -34.96 -42.25 35.53
C LYS A 117 -35.00 -40.76 35.18
N SER A 118 -33.97 -40.22 34.54
CA SER A 118 -33.88 -38.79 34.20
C SER A 118 -34.71 -38.36 32.97
N TRP A 119 -35.36 -39.30 32.27
CA TRP A 119 -36.00 -39.06 30.96
C TRP A 119 -37.55 -38.99 31.01
N SER A 120 -38.15 -38.79 32.19
CA SER A 120 -39.56 -38.39 32.30
C SER A 120 -39.76 -37.19 33.25
N CYS A 121 -40.64 -36.27 32.83
CA CYS A 121 -41.09 -35.05 33.51
C CYS A 121 -40.14 -33.85 33.67
N HIS A 122 -40.39 -32.83 32.82
CA HIS A 122 -40.60 -31.42 33.20
C HIS A 122 -39.75 -30.83 34.36
N SER A 123 -38.48 -30.49 34.08
CA SER A 123 -37.78 -29.30 34.63
C SER A 123 -36.32 -29.30 34.15
N VAL A 124 -35.95 -28.35 33.29
CA VAL A 124 -34.55 -28.19 32.84
C VAL A 124 -33.63 -27.72 33.98
N VAL A 125 -34.19 -27.05 35.00
CA VAL A 125 -33.43 -26.45 36.10
C VAL A 125 -33.04 -27.49 37.17
N SER A 126 -33.86 -28.52 37.44
CA SER A 126 -33.50 -29.56 38.41
C SER A 126 -32.43 -30.51 37.87
N GLY A 127 -32.51 -30.91 36.59
CA GLY A 127 -31.52 -31.78 35.95
C GLY A 127 -30.10 -31.18 35.95
N LEU A 128 -29.97 -29.87 35.77
CA LEU A 128 -28.69 -29.15 35.89
C LEU A 128 -28.09 -29.24 37.30
N SER A 129 -28.91 -29.28 38.35
CA SER A 129 -28.44 -29.36 39.74
C SER A 129 -27.89 -30.75 40.09
N GLU A 130 -28.49 -31.83 39.59
CA GLU A 130 -28.00 -33.20 39.78
C GLU A 130 -26.77 -33.46 38.92
N LEU A 131 -26.74 -32.97 37.67
CA LEU A 131 -25.56 -33.04 36.80
C LEU A 131 -24.36 -32.34 37.46
N MET A 132 -24.55 -31.15 38.05
CA MET A 132 -23.50 -30.43 38.77
C MET A 132 -23.05 -31.14 40.05
N ARG A 133 -23.92 -31.89 40.74
CA ARG A 133 -23.51 -32.75 41.87
C ARG A 133 -22.68 -33.94 41.41
N PHE A 134 -23.05 -34.58 40.29
CA PHE A 134 -22.34 -35.72 39.71
C PHE A 134 -20.97 -35.34 39.14
N ILE A 135 -20.87 -34.18 38.47
CA ILE A 135 -19.59 -33.60 38.03
C ILE A 135 -18.70 -33.25 39.23
N ASN A 136 -19.30 -32.88 40.39
CA ASN A 136 -18.53 -32.53 41.57
C ASN A 136 -17.88 -33.71 42.30
N THR A 137 -18.37 -34.94 42.16
CA THR A 137 -17.78 -36.13 42.80
C THR A 137 -16.69 -36.82 41.99
N MET A 138 -16.45 -36.41 40.73
CA MET A 138 -15.40 -37.02 39.90
C MET A 138 -13.99 -36.45 40.13
N PRO A 139 -12.93 -37.28 39.98
CA PRO A 139 -11.55 -36.83 40.00
C PRO A 139 -11.27 -35.71 38.99
N TRP A 140 -10.34 -34.82 39.34
CA TRP A 140 -10.12 -33.51 38.70
C TRP A 140 -9.91 -33.54 37.18
N ILE A 141 -9.39 -34.64 36.64
CA ILE A 141 -9.15 -34.87 35.21
C ILE A 141 -10.45 -34.99 34.40
N CYS A 142 -11.49 -35.65 34.92
CA CYS A 142 -12.76 -35.83 34.20
C CYS A 142 -13.55 -34.52 34.07
N ARG A 143 -13.53 -33.67 35.12
CA ARG A 143 -14.23 -32.38 35.11
C ARG A 143 -13.85 -31.47 33.94
N ARG A 144 -12.58 -31.51 33.51
CA ARG A 144 -12.06 -30.64 32.45
C ARG A 144 -12.54 -31.05 31.05
N HIS A 145 -12.78 -32.33 30.82
CA HIS A 145 -13.29 -32.82 29.54
C HIS A 145 -14.80 -32.59 29.37
N THR A 146 -15.61 -32.87 30.40
CA THR A 146 -17.07 -32.70 30.31
C THR A 146 -17.48 -31.25 30.01
N LEU A 147 -16.79 -30.28 30.62
CA LEU A 147 -17.11 -28.85 30.50
C LEU A 147 -16.75 -28.27 29.11
N VAL A 148 -15.67 -28.77 28.48
CA VAL A 148 -15.29 -28.37 27.12
C VAL A 148 -16.28 -28.93 26.09
N VAL A 149 -16.72 -30.18 26.24
CA VAL A 149 -17.67 -30.83 25.31
C VAL A 149 -19.05 -30.14 25.32
N SER A 150 -19.55 -29.69 26.49
CA SER A 150 -20.83 -28.98 26.57
C SER A 150 -20.83 -27.62 25.85
N ILE A 151 -19.70 -26.91 25.81
CA ILE A 151 -19.61 -25.60 25.12
C ILE A 151 -19.58 -25.78 23.60
N PHE A 152 -18.91 -26.82 23.10
CA PHE A 152 -18.85 -27.11 21.66
C PHE A 152 -20.15 -27.68 21.07
N ILE A 153 -21.02 -28.31 21.87
CA ILE A 153 -22.28 -28.91 21.39
C ILE A 153 -23.47 -27.92 21.42
N LEU A 154 -23.42 -26.87 22.24
CA LEU A 154 -24.49 -25.87 22.34
C LEU A 154 -24.32 -24.68 21.37
N GLY A 155 -23.12 -24.47 20.84
CA GLY A 155 -22.86 -23.45 19.81
C GLY A 155 -23.38 -23.87 18.44
N LYS A 156 -24.68 -23.60 18.16
CA LYS A 156 -25.18 -23.63 16.76
C LYS A 156 -24.30 -22.71 15.92
N TRP A 157 -23.69 -23.26 14.85
CA TRP A 157 -23.09 -22.45 13.79
C TRP A 157 -24.20 -21.68 13.09
N ILE A 158 -24.37 -20.41 13.47
CA ILE A 158 -25.29 -19.48 12.81
C ILE A 158 -24.52 -18.85 11.65
N LEU A 159 -24.92 -19.20 10.42
CA LEU A 159 -24.55 -18.40 9.26
C LEU A 159 -25.27 -17.04 9.39
N PRO A 160 -24.56 -15.90 9.37
CA PRO A 160 -25.23 -14.60 9.38
C PRO A 160 -26.13 -14.48 8.15
N SER A 161 -27.28 -13.84 8.34
CA SER A 161 -28.24 -13.61 7.26
C SER A 161 -27.61 -12.79 6.13
N ALA A 162 -28.16 -12.92 4.92
CA ALA A 162 -27.72 -12.13 3.78
C ALA A 162 -27.82 -10.60 4.04
N ALA A 163 -28.73 -10.17 4.91
CA ALA A 163 -28.84 -8.79 5.37
C ALA A 163 -27.67 -8.39 6.27
N GLU A 164 -27.37 -9.15 7.33
CA GLU A 164 -26.24 -8.86 8.23
C GLU A 164 -24.89 -8.87 7.50
N ILE A 165 -24.69 -9.81 6.56
CA ILE A 165 -23.48 -9.83 5.71
C ILE A 165 -23.42 -8.55 4.85
N ARG A 166 -24.54 -8.15 4.26
CA ARG A 166 -24.62 -6.95 3.43
C ARG A 166 -24.32 -5.70 4.27
N ASP A 167 -24.94 -5.55 5.44
CA ASP A 167 -24.75 -4.39 6.31
C ASP A 167 -23.28 -4.26 6.75
N ILE A 168 -22.59 -5.38 7.00
CA ILE A 168 -21.15 -5.41 7.30
C ILE A 168 -20.28 -5.01 6.09
N VAL A 169 -20.71 -5.30 4.86
CA VAL A 169 -19.99 -4.96 3.62
C VAL A 169 -20.25 -3.52 3.17
N ASP A 170 -21.48 -3.06 3.29
CA ASP A 170 -21.94 -1.71 2.93
C ASP A 170 -21.60 -0.68 4.03
N ALA A 171 -21.24 -1.12 5.24
CA ALA A 171 -20.83 -0.24 6.35
C ALA A 171 -19.73 0.76 5.94
N PRO A 172 -19.86 2.04 6.29
CA PRO A 172 -18.83 3.04 6.00
C PRO A 172 -17.55 2.70 6.78
N PRO A 173 -16.39 2.63 6.11
CA PRO A 173 -15.13 2.36 6.78
C PRO A 173 -14.74 3.54 7.66
N LEU A 174 -14.01 3.26 8.74
CA LEU A 174 -13.46 4.32 9.61
C LEU A 174 -12.66 5.35 8.78
N PRO A 175 -12.84 6.66 9.06
CA PRO A 175 -12.17 7.72 8.35
C PRO A 175 -10.65 7.64 8.54
N THR A 176 -9.89 8.25 7.63
CA THR A 176 -8.44 8.44 7.84
C THR A 176 -8.23 9.68 8.69
N LEU A 177 -7.43 9.57 9.75
CA LEU A 177 -7.10 10.70 10.62
C LEU A 177 -5.87 11.44 10.07
N SER A 178 -5.93 12.78 10.06
CA SER A 178 -4.78 13.63 9.77
C SER A 178 -4.66 14.71 10.84
N PHE A 179 -3.52 14.80 11.50
CA PHE A 179 -3.27 15.80 12.55
C PHE A 179 -2.66 17.05 11.92
N SER A 180 -3.12 18.22 12.38
CA SER A 180 -2.48 19.51 12.13
C SER A 180 -1.01 19.53 12.61
N PRO A 181 -0.14 20.38 12.02
CA PRO A 181 1.25 20.54 12.48
C PRO A 181 1.36 20.88 13.97
N ASN A 182 0.48 21.79 14.45
CA ASN A 182 0.42 22.22 15.84
C ASN A 182 -0.26 21.22 16.78
N ARG A 183 -0.89 20.16 16.22
CA ARG A 183 -1.65 19.12 16.93
C ARG A 183 -2.89 19.61 17.68
N ASP A 184 -3.37 20.82 17.40
CA ASP A 184 -4.60 21.37 17.99
C ASP A 184 -5.86 20.97 17.21
N LYS A 185 -5.72 20.50 15.97
CA LYS A 185 -6.85 20.04 15.11
C LYS A 185 -6.59 18.68 14.45
N ILE A 186 -7.67 17.96 14.17
CA ILE A 186 -7.69 16.66 13.49
C ILE A 186 -8.71 16.68 12.34
N LEU A 187 -8.31 16.19 11.16
CA LEU A 187 -9.22 15.88 10.06
C LEU A 187 -9.71 14.44 10.15
N PHE A 188 -11.02 14.25 9.97
CA PHE A 188 -11.66 12.98 9.71
C PHE A 188 -11.95 12.90 8.21
N LEU A 189 -11.05 12.26 7.46
CA LEU A 189 -11.16 12.09 6.02
C LEU A 189 -12.09 10.91 5.72
N LYS A 190 -13.36 11.22 5.45
CA LYS A 190 -14.45 10.27 5.18
C LYS A 190 -14.17 9.54 3.86
N ARG A 191 -14.32 8.22 3.80
CA ARG A 191 -14.00 7.40 2.61
C ARG A 191 -15.03 6.31 2.40
N ARG A 192 -15.11 5.77 1.18
CA ARG A 192 -15.98 4.64 0.81
C ARG A 192 -15.24 3.31 0.92
N SER A 193 -15.94 2.24 1.31
CA SER A 193 -15.37 0.87 1.39
C SER A 193 -15.09 0.28 0.02
N LEU A 194 -16.07 0.39 -0.89
CA LEU A 194 -16.04 -0.20 -2.23
C LEU A 194 -16.22 0.88 -3.30
N PRO A 195 -15.25 1.12 -4.19
CA PRO A 195 -15.44 1.97 -5.37
C PRO A 195 -16.41 1.31 -6.37
N PRO A 196 -17.13 2.08 -7.19
CA PRO A 196 -18.03 1.53 -8.20
C PRO A 196 -17.26 0.76 -9.28
N LEU A 197 -17.88 -0.28 -9.85
CA LEU A 197 -17.27 -1.07 -10.93
C LEU A 197 -16.84 -0.21 -12.14
N ALA A 198 -17.58 0.86 -12.44
CA ALA A 198 -17.25 1.82 -13.49
C ALA A 198 -15.88 2.51 -13.27
N GLU A 199 -15.43 2.67 -12.02
CA GLU A 199 -14.12 3.24 -11.69
C GLU A 199 -13.00 2.20 -11.79
N LEU A 200 -13.32 0.91 -11.54
CA LEU A 200 -12.39 -0.20 -11.73
C LEU A 200 -12.19 -0.54 -13.23
N ALA A 201 -13.25 -0.46 -14.03
CA ALA A 201 -13.25 -0.77 -15.46
C ALA A 201 -12.58 0.29 -16.36
N ARG A 202 -12.13 1.42 -15.80
CA ARG A 202 -11.48 2.50 -16.58
C ARG A 202 -10.23 2.01 -17.32
N PRO A 203 -9.99 2.47 -18.56
CA PRO A 203 -8.79 2.13 -19.30
C PRO A 203 -7.55 2.69 -18.59
N GLU A 204 -6.43 1.96 -18.69
CA GLU A 204 -5.16 2.31 -18.07
C GLU A 204 -4.04 2.27 -19.12
N GLU A 205 -3.27 3.35 -19.22
CA GLU A 205 -2.01 3.35 -19.97
C GLU A 205 -0.91 2.75 -19.09
N LYS A 206 -0.17 1.79 -19.65
CA LYS A 206 0.79 0.94 -18.93
C LYS A 206 2.20 1.21 -19.44
N LEU A 207 2.88 2.14 -18.78
CA LEU A 207 4.10 2.78 -19.27
C LEU A 207 5.19 2.78 -18.19
N ALA A 208 6.35 2.22 -18.49
CA ALA A 208 7.52 2.19 -17.59
C ALA A 208 7.25 1.67 -16.15
N GLY A 209 6.31 0.74 -15.97
CA GLY A 209 5.89 0.22 -14.67
C GLY A 209 4.87 1.12 -13.93
N VAL A 210 4.33 2.13 -14.60
CA VAL A 210 3.29 3.05 -14.11
C VAL A 210 1.96 2.74 -14.82
N ARG A 211 0.85 2.89 -14.08
CA ARG A 211 -0.51 2.83 -14.62
C ARG A 211 -1.15 4.21 -14.53
N ILE A 212 -1.50 4.78 -15.68
CA ILE A 212 -2.01 6.15 -15.84
C ILE A 212 -3.47 6.10 -16.31
N ASP A 213 -4.34 6.88 -15.67
CA ASP A 213 -5.66 7.22 -16.22
C ASP A 213 -5.46 8.43 -17.14
N GLY A 214 -5.52 8.17 -18.46
CA GLY A 214 -5.28 9.19 -19.48
C GLY A 214 -6.35 10.27 -19.55
N LYS A 215 -7.56 10.03 -19.02
CA LYS A 215 -8.62 11.04 -18.91
C LYS A 215 -8.41 11.97 -17.71
N CYS A 216 -7.88 11.45 -16.60
CA CYS A 216 -7.60 12.25 -15.38
C CYS A 216 -6.19 12.86 -15.35
N ASN A 217 -5.26 12.38 -16.18
CA ASN A 217 -3.83 12.65 -16.11
C ASN A 217 -3.22 12.33 -14.73
N SER A 218 -3.64 11.20 -14.15
CA SER A 218 -3.25 10.75 -12.80
C SER A 218 -2.90 9.26 -12.77
N ARG A 219 -2.47 8.74 -11.61
CA ARG A 219 -2.42 7.27 -11.40
C ARG A 219 -3.83 6.67 -11.56
N SER A 220 -3.94 5.49 -12.17
CA SER A 220 -5.25 4.85 -12.44
C SER A 220 -6.00 4.35 -11.20
N ARG A 221 -5.27 4.01 -10.13
CA ARG A 221 -5.82 3.37 -8.92
C ARG A 221 -5.59 4.25 -7.70
N MET A 222 -6.42 5.29 -7.57
CA MET A 222 -6.39 6.24 -6.46
C MET A 222 -7.64 6.09 -5.59
N SER A 223 -7.46 5.77 -4.30
CA SER A 223 -8.53 5.90 -3.31
C SER A 223 -8.80 7.38 -3.04
N TYR A 224 -10.08 7.76 -3.00
CA TYR A 224 -10.53 9.13 -2.72
C TYR A 224 -11.33 9.21 -1.42
N TYR A 225 -11.36 10.43 -0.86
CA TYR A 225 -12.24 10.80 0.23
C TYR A 225 -13.52 11.43 -0.32
N THR A 226 -14.62 11.26 0.41
CA THR A 226 -15.97 11.76 0.08
C THR A 226 -16.35 12.97 0.92
N GLY A 227 -15.51 13.37 1.88
CA GLY A 227 -15.75 14.52 2.75
C GLY A 227 -14.62 14.68 3.77
N ILE A 228 -14.53 15.88 4.36
CA ILE A 228 -13.56 16.23 5.39
C ILE A 228 -14.33 16.80 6.58
N GLY A 229 -14.35 16.08 7.71
CA GLY A 229 -14.76 16.63 9.00
C GLY A 229 -13.56 17.24 9.70
N ILE A 230 -13.68 18.47 10.20
CA ILE A 230 -12.64 19.17 10.97
C ILE A 230 -13.04 19.15 12.44
N TYR A 231 -12.14 18.70 13.30
CA TYR A 231 -12.33 18.62 14.75
C TYR A 231 -11.22 19.41 15.46
N GLN A 232 -11.59 20.25 16.43
CA GLN A 232 -10.64 20.77 17.40
C GLN A 232 -10.31 19.66 18.41
N LEU A 233 -9.02 19.47 18.70
CA LEU A 233 -8.55 18.64 19.81
C LEU A 233 -8.41 19.54 21.05
N MET A 234 -9.05 19.12 22.14
CA MET A 234 -9.00 19.81 23.43
C MET A 234 -7.85 19.27 24.30
N ASP A 235 -7.42 20.06 25.29
CA ASP A 235 -6.30 19.70 26.20
C ASP A 235 -6.55 18.42 27.01
N ASP A 236 -7.82 18.06 27.25
CA ASP A 236 -8.24 16.82 27.91
C ASP A 236 -8.23 15.58 26.99
N GLY A 237 -7.86 15.77 25.71
CA GLY A 237 -7.86 14.75 24.67
C GLY A 237 -9.22 14.48 24.04
N THR A 238 -10.26 15.24 24.39
CA THR A 238 -11.58 15.15 23.74
C THR A 238 -11.63 15.91 22.42
N LEU A 239 -12.62 15.59 21.60
CA LEU A 239 -12.88 16.27 20.34
C LEU A 239 -14.02 17.27 20.51
N GLY A 240 -13.86 18.48 19.96
CA GLY A 240 -14.95 19.43 19.77
C GLY A 240 -16.01 18.92 18.78
N PRO A 241 -17.09 19.70 18.55
CA PRO A 241 -18.10 19.35 17.55
C PRO A 241 -17.49 19.26 16.14
N GLU A 242 -18.02 18.36 15.29
CA GLU A 242 -17.58 18.27 13.90
C GLU A 242 -17.95 19.55 13.13
N LYS A 243 -16.95 20.13 12.46
CA LYS A 243 -17.13 21.16 11.46
C LYS A 243 -16.89 20.56 10.08
N GLU A 244 -17.96 20.25 9.36
CA GLU A 244 -17.85 19.72 8.00
C GLU A 244 -17.35 20.78 7.01
N LEU A 245 -16.41 20.41 6.14
CA LEU A 245 -15.85 21.31 5.14
C LEU A 245 -16.86 21.61 4.02
N SER A 246 -17.25 22.87 3.92
CA SER A 246 -18.22 23.37 2.93
C SER A 246 -17.56 23.91 1.65
N GLY A 247 -18.36 24.14 0.60
CA GLY A 247 -17.91 24.75 -0.67
C GLY A 247 -17.45 23.78 -1.77
N LEU A 248 -17.37 22.48 -1.47
CA LEU A 248 -17.08 21.43 -2.45
C LEU A 248 -18.25 21.22 -3.44
N PRO A 249 -17.98 20.84 -4.70
CA PRO A 249 -19.04 20.48 -5.65
C PRO A 249 -19.71 19.16 -5.25
N SER A 250 -20.96 18.97 -5.68
CA SER A 250 -21.67 17.70 -5.48
C SER A 250 -20.90 16.54 -6.15
N GLY A 251 -20.80 15.41 -5.47
CA GLY A 251 -20.05 14.25 -5.97
C GLY A 251 -18.52 14.41 -5.97
N ALA A 252 -17.97 15.41 -5.28
CA ALA A 252 -16.52 15.62 -5.16
C ALA A 252 -15.77 14.37 -4.68
N LYS A 253 -14.77 13.95 -5.47
CA LYS A 253 -13.77 12.94 -5.09
C LYS A 253 -12.49 13.69 -4.72
N ILE A 254 -12.10 13.58 -3.45
CA ILE A 254 -10.97 14.33 -2.88
C ILE A 254 -9.74 13.43 -2.79
N ASN A 255 -8.58 13.92 -3.23
CA ASN A 255 -7.29 13.24 -3.13
C ASN A 255 -6.19 14.21 -2.62
N PHE A 256 -5.03 13.66 -2.24
CA PHE A 256 -3.82 14.43 -1.89
C PHE A 256 -4.01 15.52 -0.81
N VAL A 257 -4.71 15.21 0.29
CA VAL A 257 -4.95 16.19 1.37
C VAL A 257 -3.67 16.46 2.16
N THR A 258 -3.27 17.73 2.21
CA THR A 258 -2.09 18.24 2.94
C THR A 258 -2.42 19.47 3.76
N TRP A 259 -1.72 19.67 4.88
CA TRP A 259 -1.77 20.89 5.68
C TRP A 259 -0.69 21.88 5.21
N SER A 260 -0.99 23.16 5.30
CA SER A 260 0.00 24.25 5.37
C SER A 260 0.90 24.10 6.61
N ASN A 261 2.10 24.69 6.60
CA ASN A 261 3.10 24.51 7.67
C ASN A 261 2.62 25.03 9.03
N ASP A 262 1.78 26.06 9.06
CA ASP A 262 1.13 26.61 10.26
C ASP A 262 -0.20 25.95 10.64
N GLY A 263 -0.76 25.09 9.77
CA GLY A 263 -2.06 24.44 9.97
C GLY A 263 -3.29 25.32 9.73
N SER A 264 -3.15 26.54 9.20
CA SER A 264 -4.26 27.46 8.93
C SER A 264 -5.11 27.06 7.71
N HIS A 265 -4.46 26.42 6.73
CA HIS A 265 -5.02 26.03 5.45
C HIS A 265 -4.79 24.56 5.11
N LEU A 266 -5.69 24.00 4.28
CA LEU A 266 -5.49 22.74 3.59
C LEU A 266 -5.31 22.97 2.09
N ALA A 267 -4.50 22.12 1.46
CA ALA A 267 -4.50 21.93 0.01
C ALA A 267 -4.88 20.48 -0.31
N PHE A 268 -5.70 20.28 -1.32
CA PHE A 268 -6.13 18.97 -1.81
C PHE A 268 -6.53 19.07 -3.28
N SER A 269 -6.57 17.94 -3.98
CA SER A 269 -7.14 17.90 -5.32
C SER A 269 -8.60 17.42 -5.28
N VAL A 270 -9.45 17.99 -6.13
CA VAL A 270 -10.82 17.53 -6.37
C VAL A 270 -10.96 17.11 -7.83
N ARG A 271 -11.70 16.03 -8.05
CA ARG A 271 -12.29 15.66 -9.35
C ARG A 271 -13.76 15.29 -9.16
N THR A 272 -14.56 15.49 -10.19
CA THR A 272 -15.95 15.03 -10.29
C THR A 272 -16.04 13.98 -11.40
N ASP A 273 -17.06 13.13 -11.37
CA ASP A 273 -17.38 12.34 -12.57
C ASP A 273 -18.12 13.24 -13.58
N GLU A 274 -17.86 13.01 -14.87
CA GLU A 274 -18.45 13.73 -16.01
C GLU A 274 -19.77 13.06 -16.45
N GLU A 275 -20.55 13.73 -17.31
CA GLU A 275 -21.83 13.21 -17.84
C GLU A 275 -21.69 11.86 -18.58
N ASP A 276 -20.53 11.60 -19.18
CA ASP A 276 -20.23 10.32 -19.86
C ASP A 276 -19.82 9.18 -18.90
N GLY A 277 -19.87 9.42 -17.58
CA GLY A 277 -19.48 8.47 -16.52
C GLY A 277 -17.97 8.30 -16.35
N SER A 278 -17.15 9.02 -17.11
CA SER A 278 -15.71 9.10 -16.86
C SER A 278 -15.39 10.10 -15.74
N SER A 279 -14.13 10.20 -15.34
CA SER A 279 -13.73 11.18 -14.32
C SER A 279 -13.08 12.38 -14.98
N GLY A 280 -13.51 13.55 -14.52
CA GLY A 280 -12.90 14.82 -14.88
C GLY A 280 -11.47 14.93 -14.40
N MET A 281 -10.78 15.90 -15.00
CA MET A 281 -9.42 16.27 -14.64
C MET A 281 -9.32 16.76 -13.19
N LEU A 282 -8.19 16.49 -12.54
CA LEU A 282 -7.96 16.95 -11.17
C LEU A 282 -7.70 18.47 -11.16
N LYS A 283 -8.36 19.19 -10.25
CA LYS A 283 -8.09 20.60 -9.94
C LYS A 283 -7.59 20.72 -8.51
N VAL A 284 -6.64 21.62 -8.26
CA VAL A 284 -6.19 21.92 -6.89
C VAL A 284 -7.20 22.86 -6.23
N TRP A 285 -7.53 22.56 -4.99
CA TRP A 285 -8.42 23.29 -4.12
C TRP A 285 -7.70 23.62 -2.81
N VAL A 286 -8.09 24.73 -2.21
CA VAL A 286 -7.62 25.15 -0.89
C VAL A 286 -8.80 25.39 0.03
N ALA A 287 -8.61 25.09 1.31
CA ALA A 287 -9.60 25.36 2.34
C ALA A 287 -9.01 26.20 3.46
N ASP A 288 -9.82 27.14 3.94
CA ASP A 288 -9.60 27.84 5.20
C ASP A 288 -10.24 27.03 6.33
N ILE A 289 -9.44 26.68 7.33
CA ILE A 289 -9.85 25.84 8.46
C ILE A 289 -10.77 26.59 9.41
N GLU A 290 -10.47 27.86 9.71
CA GLU A 290 -11.24 28.70 10.64
C GLU A 290 -12.56 29.18 10.01
N ALA A 291 -12.64 29.31 8.68
CA ALA A 291 -13.89 29.50 7.96
C ALA A 291 -14.65 28.19 7.69
N GLY A 292 -13.95 27.05 7.57
CA GLY A 292 -14.54 25.76 7.13
C GLY A 292 -15.03 25.79 5.69
N LYS A 293 -14.33 26.53 4.81
CA LYS A 293 -14.74 26.78 3.41
C LYS A 293 -13.61 26.41 2.45
N ALA A 294 -13.96 25.59 1.47
CA ALA A 294 -13.12 25.22 0.34
C ALA A 294 -13.42 26.08 -0.90
N ARG A 295 -12.39 26.32 -1.72
CA ARG A 295 -12.50 26.93 -3.06
C ARG A 295 -11.43 26.36 -4.00
N PRO A 296 -11.60 26.48 -5.33
CA PRO A 296 -10.50 26.25 -6.27
C PRO A 296 -9.30 27.14 -5.93
N LEU A 297 -8.09 26.61 -6.14
CA LEU A 297 -6.86 27.39 -6.05
C LEU A 297 -6.69 28.32 -7.26
N PHE A 298 -7.03 27.82 -8.45
CA PHE A 298 -6.97 28.56 -9.70
C PHE A 298 -8.33 29.15 -10.05
N GLU A 299 -8.38 30.45 -10.37
CA GLU A 299 -9.56 31.08 -10.98
C GLU A 299 -9.71 30.66 -12.45
N ALA A 300 -8.60 30.48 -13.16
CA ALA A 300 -8.57 30.02 -14.54
C ALA A 300 -9.05 28.56 -14.65
N ALA A 301 -10.15 28.35 -15.38
CA ALA A 301 -10.83 27.06 -15.47
C ALA A 301 -10.02 25.95 -16.19
N GLU A 302 -9.00 26.33 -16.96
CA GLU A 302 -8.20 25.47 -17.85
C GLU A 302 -6.93 24.89 -17.20
N ILE A 303 -6.60 25.30 -15.97
CA ILE A 303 -5.41 24.79 -15.27
C ILE A 303 -5.78 23.50 -14.53
N PHE A 304 -5.13 22.40 -14.93
CA PHE A 304 -5.34 21.06 -14.39
C PHE A 304 -4.05 20.49 -13.79
N LEU A 305 -4.20 19.73 -12.71
CA LEU A 305 -3.12 19.05 -12.02
C LEU A 305 -2.60 17.86 -12.86
N ASN A 306 -1.28 17.74 -13.02
CA ASN A 306 -0.67 16.49 -13.43
C ASN A 306 -0.32 15.70 -12.16
N ALA A 307 -0.92 14.52 -12.00
CA ALA A 307 -0.74 13.65 -10.83
C ALA A 307 -0.21 12.25 -11.21
N VAL A 308 0.64 12.16 -12.25
CA VAL A 308 1.31 10.92 -12.66
C VAL A 308 2.51 10.58 -11.77
N PHE A 309 3.20 11.60 -11.25
CA PHE A 309 4.29 11.49 -10.28
C PHE A 309 4.00 12.34 -9.05
N ASP A 310 4.72 13.45 -8.87
CA ASP A 310 4.41 14.41 -7.82
C ASP A 310 3.28 15.37 -8.24
N ASN A 311 2.62 15.99 -7.27
CA ASN A 311 1.38 16.75 -7.46
C ASN A 311 1.53 18.21 -6.99
N PHE A 312 1.57 18.47 -5.68
CA PHE A 312 1.83 19.81 -5.14
C PHE A 312 2.36 19.75 -3.71
N VAL A 313 3.11 20.79 -3.32
CA VAL A 313 3.69 20.95 -1.99
C VAL A 313 3.58 22.39 -1.50
N TRP A 314 3.43 22.59 -0.20
CA TRP A 314 3.50 23.91 0.43
C TRP A 314 4.96 24.37 0.50
N VAL A 315 5.25 25.53 -0.08
CA VAL A 315 6.57 26.18 0.00
C VAL A 315 6.68 27.06 1.25
N ASN A 316 5.55 27.62 1.68
CA ASN A 316 5.34 28.35 2.93
C ASN A 316 3.84 28.31 3.27
N ASN A 317 3.40 28.97 4.35
CA ASN A 317 1.99 29.02 4.80
C ASN A 317 0.97 29.52 3.76
N SER A 318 1.41 30.23 2.72
CA SER A 318 0.54 30.93 1.76
C SER A 318 0.80 30.59 0.29
N THR A 319 1.75 29.69 0.00
CA THR A 319 2.24 29.43 -1.36
C THR A 319 2.41 27.93 -1.60
N LEU A 320 1.85 27.46 -2.72
CA LEU A 320 1.98 26.10 -3.23
C LEU A 320 2.89 26.07 -4.46
N LEU A 321 3.72 25.04 -4.58
CA LEU A 321 4.35 24.64 -5.85
C LEU A 321 3.54 23.49 -6.43
N VAL A 322 3.05 23.64 -7.66
CA VAL A 322 2.08 22.72 -8.29
C VAL A 322 2.60 22.20 -9.63
N CYS A 323 2.55 20.87 -9.82
CA CYS A 323 2.74 20.20 -11.11
C CYS A 323 1.47 20.31 -11.96
N THR A 324 1.41 21.20 -12.94
CA THR A 324 0.25 21.30 -13.85
C THR A 324 0.51 20.66 -15.20
N ILE A 325 -0.56 20.28 -15.89
CA ILE A 325 -0.49 19.91 -17.31
C ILE A 325 0.00 21.15 -18.10
N PRO A 326 1.02 21.05 -18.97
CA PRO A 326 1.48 22.19 -19.77
C PRO A 326 0.38 22.65 -20.74
N LEU A 327 0.05 23.94 -20.74
CA LEU A 327 -0.97 24.52 -21.63
C LEU A 327 -0.65 24.30 -23.12
N SER A 328 0.64 24.20 -23.46
CA SER A 328 1.13 23.95 -24.83
C SER A 328 1.14 22.48 -25.25
N ARG A 329 0.68 21.54 -24.40
CA ARG A 329 0.88 20.10 -24.64
C ARG A 329 0.13 19.55 -25.86
N GLY A 330 -1.05 20.07 -26.15
CA GLY A 330 -1.93 19.50 -27.18
C GLY A 330 -2.50 18.13 -26.80
N GLY A 331 -2.91 17.36 -27.82
CA GLY A 331 -3.45 16.00 -27.66
C GLY A 331 -2.36 14.91 -27.63
N PRO A 332 -2.71 13.66 -27.25
CA PRO A 332 -1.76 12.57 -27.12
C PRO A 332 -1.11 12.19 -28.46
N PRO A 333 0.14 11.68 -28.46
CA PRO A 333 0.76 11.08 -29.63
C PRO A 333 -0.15 10.05 -30.29
N LYS A 334 -0.06 9.93 -31.62
CA LYS A 334 -0.81 8.91 -32.38
C LYS A 334 0.11 7.73 -32.67
N LYS A 335 -0.33 6.51 -32.36
CA LYS A 335 0.47 5.31 -32.65
C LYS A 335 0.69 5.17 -34.16
N PRO A 336 1.95 5.08 -34.64
CA PRO A 336 2.22 4.92 -36.05
C PRO A 336 1.73 3.56 -36.55
N LEU A 337 1.16 3.52 -37.76
CA LEU A 337 0.67 2.29 -38.40
C LEU A 337 1.82 1.36 -38.81
N VAL A 338 2.99 1.93 -39.09
CA VAL A 338 4.22 1.21 -39.45
C VAL A 338 5.25 1.51 -38.36
N PRO A 339 5.82 0.50 -37.67
CA PRO A 339 6.93 0.71 -36.74
C PRO A 339 8.12 1.38 -37.43
N SER A 340 8.78 2.31 -36.73
CA SER A 340 9.97 3.03 -37.23
C SER A 340 11.14 2.11 -37.59
N GLY A 341 11.29 0.99 -36.87
CA GLY A 341 12.26 -0.04 -37.18
C GLY A 341 12.14 -1.28 -36.27
N PRO A 342 12.96 -2.31 -36.49
CA PRO A 342 13.06 -3.45 -35.59
C PRO A 342 13.75 -3.04 -34.28
N LYS A 343 13.30 -3.59 -33.16
CA LYS A 343 13.95 -3.40 -31.86
C LYS A 343 15.26 -4.20 -31.80
N ILE A 344 16.38 -3.51 -31.92
CA ILE A 344 17.71 -4.13 -31.86
C ILE A 344 18.15 -4.26 -30.39
N GLN A 345 18.53 -5.48 -30.00
CA GLN A 345 19.23 -5.76 -28.75
C GLN A 345 20.47 -6.60 -29.08
N SER A 346 21.65 -6.12 -28.69
CA SER A 346 22.92 -6.84 -28.87
C SER A 346 23.43 -7.37 -27.52
N ASN A 347 23.96 -8.59 -27.53
CA ASN A 347 24.64 -9.21 -26.40
C ASN A 347 26.16 -9.36 -26.63
N GLU A 348 26.71 -8.69 -27.64
CA GLU A 348 28.12 -8.80 -28.06
C GLU A 348 29.11 -8.41 -26.94
N GLN A 349 28.70 -7.50 -26.05
CA GLN A 349 29.47 -7.06 -24.88
C GLN A 349 29.56 -8.14 -23.78
N LYS A 350 28.72 -9.20 -23.83
CA LYS A 350 28.68 -10.35 -22.89
C LYS A 350 28.41 -10.02 -21.43
N ASP A 351 27.95 -8.81 -21.10
CA ASP A 351 27.54 -8.44 -19.75
C ASP A 351 26.29 -9.23 -19.32
N ILE A 352 26.47 -10.13 -18.35
CA ILE A 352 25.37 -10.95 -17.80
C ILE A 352 24.61 -10.14 -16.75
N ILE A 353 23.73 -9.24 -17.22
CA ILE A 353 22.85 -8.45 -16.36
C ILE A 353 21.63 -9.30 -16.00
N GLN A 354 21.63 -9.85 -14.78
CA GLN A 354 20.44 -10.50 -14.23
C GLN A 354 19.44 -9.46 -13.74
N THR A 355 18.29 -9.37 -14.40
CA THR A 355 17.21 -8.42 -14.08
C THR A 355 15.96 -9.16 -13.62
N ARG A 356 15.16 -8.55 -12.73
CA ARG A 356 13.86 -9.10 -12.29
C ARG A 356 12.84 -8.96 -13.41
N THR A 357 11.88 -9.88 -13.49
CA THR A 357 10.71 -9.71 -14.36
C THR A 357 9.89 -8.53 -13.88
N TYR A 358 9.81 -7.46 -14.69
CA TYR A 358 8.95 -6.32 -14.45
C TYR A 358 7.72 -6.38 -15.36
N GLN A 359 6.64 -5.73 -14.93
CA GLN A 359 5.39 -5.60 -15.67
C GLN A 359 5.23 -4.17 -16.21
N ASP A 360 4.34 -3.99 -17.18
CA ASP A 360 3.90 -2.69 -17.67
C ASP A 360 5.05 -1.77 -18.17
N LEU A 361 6.13 -2.39 -18.69
CA LEU A 361 7.28 -1.70 -19.29
C LEU A 361 6.93 -1.08 -20.65
N LEU A 362 7.72 -0.07 -21.04
CA LEU A 362 7.67 0.52 -22.38
C LEU A 362 8.02 -0.54 -23.43
N LYS A 363 7.33 -0.53 -24.57
CA LYS A 363 7.53 -1.51 -25.65
C LYS A 363 8.31 -0.96 -26.82
N ASP A 364 7.95 0.25 -27.25
CA ASP A 364 8.40 0.94 -28.46
C ASP A 364 8.56 2.45 -28.22
N GLU A 365 9.06 3.19 -29.21
CA GLU A 365 9.26 4.65 -29.15
C GLU A 365 7.94 5.42 -28.92
N TYR A 366 6.81 4.87 -29.39
CA TYR A 366 5.50 5.45 -29.12
C TYR A 366 5.12 5.38 -27.63
N ASP A 367 5.43 4.27 -26.95
CA ASP A 367 5.26 4.19 -25.49
C ASP A 367 6.18 5.22 -24.77
N GLU A 368 7.38 5.53 -25.29
CA GLU A 368 8.23 6.62 -24.75
C GLU A 368 7.59 8.00 -24.91
N ASP A 369 7.11 8.33 -26.12
CA ASP A 369 6.44 9.61 -26.41
C ASP A 369 5.16 9.78 -25.59
N LEU A 370 4.41 8.69 -25.38
CA LEU A 370 3.20 8.67 -24.56
C LEU A 370 3.53 8.84 -23.07
N PHE A 371 4.67 8.29 -22.62
CA PHE A 371 5.17 8.46 -21.25
C PHE A 371 5.63 9.91 -20.98
N ASP A 372 6.34 10.52 -21.94
CA ASP A 372 6.65 11.95 -21.92
C ASP A 372 5.38 12.81 -21.90
N TYR A 373 4.39 12.51 -22.76
CA TYR A 373 3.13 13.25 -22.87
C TYR A 373 2.36 13.27 -21.54
N TYR A 374 2.15 12.11 -20.90
CA TYR A 374 1.41 12.07 -19.63
C TYR A 374 2.24 12.54 -18.44
N GLY A 375 3.54 12.24 -18.45
CA GLY A 375 4.44 12.49 -17.31
C GLY A 375 4.99 13.91 -17.22
N THR A 376 5.02 14.67 -18.33
CA THR A 376 5.54 16.04 -18.33
C THR A 376 4.57 17.00 -17.63
N SER A 377 5.09 17.79 -16.69
CA SER A 377 4.38 18.87 -16.03
C SER A 377 5.13 20.20 -16.16
N GLN A 378 4.38 21.30 -16.14
CA GLN A 378 4.91 22.63 -15.87
C GLN A 378 4.79 22.88 -14.37
N LEU A 379 5.82 23.42 -13.72
CA LEU A 379 5.71 23.87 -12.34
C LEU A 379 5.14 25.29 -12.30
N LEU A 380 4.15 25.49 -11.44
CA LEU A 380 3.59 26.81 -11.11
C LEU A 380 3.75 27.05 -9.60
N LEU A 381 4.32 28.20 -9.24
CA LEU A 381 4.18 28.78 -7.91
C LEU A 381 2.84 29.50 -7.85
N VAL A 382 2.02 29.17 -6.85
CA VAL A 382 0.66 29.69 -6.74
C VAL A 382 0.41 30.15 -5.31
N THR A 383 0.14 31.43 -5.15
CA THR A 383 -0.18 32.05 -3.87
C THR A 383 -1.69 31.98 -3.59
N LEU A 384 -2.08 31.98 -2.31
CA LEU A 384 -3.50 31.89 -1.93
C LEU A 384 -4.36 33.07 -2.43
N ASP A 385 -3.75 34.22 -2.74
CA ASP A 385 -4.40 35.38 -3.36
C ASP A 385 -4.70 35.20 -4.87
N GLY A 386 -4.28 34.09 -5.47
CA GLY A 386 -4.51 33.77 -6.89
C GLY A 386 -3.36 34.16 -7.83
N SER A 387 -2.26 34.75 -7.35
CA SER A 387 -1.10 35.00 -8.20
C SER A 387 -0.42 33.69 -8.64
N VAL A 388 -0.12 33.59 -9.95
CA VAL A 388 0.46 32.39 -10.59
C VAL A 388 1.76 32.77 -11.30
N LYS A 389 2.85 32.06 -10.98
CA LYS A 389 4.17 32.25 -11.60
C LYS A 389 4.74 30.90 -12.09
N PRO A 390 4.99 30.71 -13.39
CA PRO A 390 5.67 29.50 -13.87
C PRO A 390 7.13 29.46 -13.40
N ILE A 391 7.60 28.26 -13.04
CA ILE A 391 8.98 27.96 -12.63
C ILE A 391 9.55 26.88 -13.54
N GLY A 392 10.75 27.11 -14.07
CA GLY A 392 11.46 26.15 -14.92
C GLY A 392 10.76 25.86 -16.25
N THR A 393 11.38 25.00 -17.05
CA THR A 393 10.81 24.45 -18.28
C THR A 393 9.92 23.24 -17.97
N PRO A 394 8.95 22.89 -18.84
CA PRO A 394 8.22 21.64 -18.71
C PRO A 394 9.17 20.44 -18.65
N ALA A 395 8.98 19.55 -17.68
CA ALA A 395 9.78 18.34 -17.51
C ALA A 395 8.98 17.27 -16.75
N MET A 396 9.49 16.03 -16.70
CA MET A 396 8.89 14.98 -15.88
C MET A 396 9.32 15.12 -14.41
N TYR A 397 8.65 16.01 -13.67
CA TYR A 397 8.95 16.25 -12.26
C TYR A 397 8.45 15.10 -11.38
N THR A 398 9.36 14.53 -10.57
CA THR A 398 9.16 13.29 -9.82
C THR A 398 9.21 13.44 -8.30
N SER A 399 9.73 14.57 -7.80
CA SER A 399 9.76 14.91 -6.38
C SER A 399 9.94 16.41 -6.22
N LEU A 400 9.15 17.02 -5.34
CA LEU A 400 9.25 18.39 -4.88
C LEU A 400 9.49 18.36 -3.36
N ASP A 401 10.61 18.92 -2.89
CA ASP A 401 11.03 18.84 -1.49
C ASP A 401 11.45 20.23 -0.97
N PRO A 402 10.49 21.03 -0.46
CA PRO A 402 10.76 22.36 0.11
C PRO A 402 11.58 22.25 1.41
N SER A 403 12.55 23.16 1.60
CA SER A 403 13.38 23.15 2.80
C SER A 403 12.57 23.55 4.05
N PRO A 404 12.85 22.97 5.23
CA PRO A 404 12.18 23.35 6.48
C PRO A 404 12.37 24.80 6.93
N ASP A 405 13.28 25.55 6.29
CA ASP A 405 13.50 26.99 6.51
C ASP A 405 12.86 27.88 5.43
N GLU A 406 12.04 27.30 4.54
CA GLU A 406 11.24 27.96 3.49
C GLU A 406 12.06 28.77 2.45
N LYS A 407 13.38 28.56 2.36
CA LYS A 407 14.28 29.30 1.44
C LYS A 407 14.58 28.58 0.14
N TYR A 408 14.51 27.24 0.14
CA TYR A 408 14.96 26.41 -0.97
C TYR A 408 13.91 25.34 -1.31
N ILE A 409 14.01 24.80 -2.51
CA ILE A 409 13.24 23.64 -2.95
C ILE A 409 14.20 22.73 -3.70
N MET A 410 14.32 21.48 -3.25
CA MET A 410 14.99 20.44 -4.02
C MET A 410 13.98 19.80 -4.96
N ILE A 411 14.30 19.81 -6.25
CA ILE A 411 13.40 19.35 -7.32
C ILE A 411 14.09 18.20 -8.05
N SER A 412 13.38 17.07 -8.19
CA SER A 412 13.86 15.92 -8.97
C SER A 412 13.07 15.77 -10.26
N SER A 413 13.75 15.56 -11.37
CA SER A 413 13.16 15.31 -12.68
C SER A 413 13.72 14.05 -13.33
N MET A 414 12.95 13.47 -14.23
CA MET A 414 13.31 12.33 -15.07
C MET A 414 13.53 12.81 -16.51
N HIS A 415 14.43 12.17 -17.25
CA HIS A 415 14.71 12.48 -18.65
C HIS A 415 15.18 11.24 -19.43
N ARG A 416 15.15 11.35 -20.75
CA ARG A 416 15.69 10.34 -21.67
C ARG A 416 17.22 10.17 -21.50
N PRO A 417 17.81 9.03 -21.90
CA PRO A 417 17.17 7.85 -22.50
C PRO A 417 16.37 7.01 -21.49
N TYR A 418 15.23 6.49 -21.92
CA TYR A 418 14.47 5.52 -21.15
C TYR A 418 14.93 4.09 -21.42
N SER A 419 14.31 3.13 -20.74
CA SER A 419 14.57 1.71 -20.94
C SER A 419 13.29 0.93 -21.11
N PHE A 420 13.37 -0.06 -21.99
CA PHE A 420 12.34 -1.05 -22.23
C PHE A 420 12.51 -2.32 -21.37
N THR A 421 13.50 -2.37 -20.47
CA THR A 421 13.85 -3.54 -19.65
C THR A 421 13.66 -3.31 -18.15
N VAL A 422 13.64 -2.06 -17.70
CA VAL A 422 13.46 -1.67 -16.30
C VAL A 422 12.39 -0.57 -16.14
N PRO A 423 11.71 -0.47 -14.98
CA PRO A 423 10.70 0.56 -14.75
C PRO A 423 11.31 1.94 -14.50
N CYS A 424 10.48 2.99 -14.56
CA CYS A 424 10.88 4.40 -14.52
C CYS A 424 11.75 4.77 -13.31
N GLY A 425 11.64 4.08 -12.18
CA GLY A 425 12.52 4.26 -11.01
C GLY A 425 14.00 3.96 -11.26
N ARG A 426 14.36 3.41 -12.43
CA ARG A 426 15.73 3.19 -12.91
C ARG A 426 16.19 4.15 -14.01
N PHE A 427 15.30 5.00 -14.53
CA PHE A 427 15.63 5.94 -15.60
C PHE A 427 16.59 7.03 -15.10
N PRO A 428 17.20 7.81 -16.03
CA PRO A 428 17.98 8.97 -15.66
C PRO A 428 17.20 9.91 -14.74
N ARG A 429 17.87 10.40 -13.69
CA ARG A 429 17.27 11.29 -12.69
C ARG A 429 18.21 12.46 -12.42
N LYS A 430 17.73 13.64 -12.73
CA LYS A 430 18.35 14.91 -12.34
C LYS A 430 17.76 15.39 -11.02
N VAL A 431 18.59 16.01 -10.19
CA VAL A 431 18.20 16.66 -8.94
C VAL A 431 18.83 18.04 -8.89
N ASP A 432 17.98 19.06 -8.83
CA ASP A 432 18.33 20.47 -8.85
C ASP A 432 17.92 21.15 -7.55
N LEU A 433 18.71 22.13 -7.12
CA LEU A 433 18.38 23.03 -6.02
C LEU A 433 17.89 24.37 -6.57
N TRP A 434 16.73 24.78 -6.10
CA TRP A 434 16.07 26.04 -6.42
C TRP A 434 15.89 26.88 -5.16
N THR A 435 15.73 28.18 -5.34
CA THR A 435 15.17 29.08 -4.32
C THR A 435 13.66 28.89 -4.22
N ALA A 436 13.07 29.21 -3.07
CA ALA A 436 11.63 29.22 -2.86
C ALA A 436 10.87 30.15 -3.81
N ASP A 437 11.50 31.23 -4.29
CA ASP A 437 10.92 32.12 -5.30
C ASP A 437 11.07 31.61 -6.75
N GLY A 438 11.65 30.42 -6.95
CA GLY A 438 11.69 29.75 -8.25
C GLY A 438 12.87 30.11 -9.16
N LYS A 439 13.96 30.65 -8.62
CA LYS A 439 15.24 30.76 -9.34
C LYS A 439 16.08 29.50 -9.14
N PHE A 440 16.58 28.93 -10.23
CA PHE A 440 17.56 27.85 -10.21
C PHE A 440 18.86 28.33 -9.54
N LEU A 441 19.44 27.49 -8.67
CA LEU A 441 20.73 27.77 -8.02
C LEU A 441 21.83 26.88 -8.57
N ARG A 442 21.62 25.56 -8.56
CA ARG A 442 22.62 24.58 -8.99
C ARG A 442 22.02 23.20 -9.20
N GLU A 443 22.67 22.42 -10.04
CA GLU A 443 22.50 20.97 -10.05
C GLU A 443 23.17 20.34 -8.81
N LEU A 444 22.52 19.32 -8.25
CA LEU A 444 23.04 18.49 -7.17
C LEU A 444 23.55 17.14 -7.69
N CYS A 445 22.86 16.53 -8.66
CA CYS A 445 23.37 15.45 -9.49
C CYS A 445 22.49 15.19 -10.72
N ASP A 446 23.12 14.74 -11.80
CA ASP A 446 22.51 13.88 -12.83
C ASP A 446 22.94 12.42 -12.57
N LEU A 447 21.97 11.50 -12.49
CA LEU A 447 22.19 10.07 -12.29
C LEU A 447 21.82 9.32 -13.58
N PRO A 448 22.74 8.57 -14.22
CA PRO A 448 22.48 7.91 -15.50
C PRO A 448 21.50 6.73 -15.37
N LEU A 449 20.97 6.28 -16.51
CA LEU A 449 20.13 5.07 -16.63
C LEU A 449 20.77 3.86 -15.91
N ALA A 450 19.97 3.15 -15.11
CA ALA A 450 20.46 2.14 -14.18
C ALA A 450 19.85 0.74 -14.45
N GLU A 451 20.16 0.19 -15.63
CA GLU A 451 19.84 -1.20 -15.99
C GLU A 451 20.75 -2.22 -15.28
N ASP A 452 22.02 -1.89 -15.08
CA ASP A 452 23.11 -2.78 -14.65
C ASP A 452 23.14 -3.14 -13.15
N ILE A 453 22.15 -2.71 -12.35
CA ILE A 453 22.16 -2.95 -10.89
C ILE A 453 21.95 -4.44 -10.59
N PRO A 454 22.92 -5.15 -9.97
CA PRO A 454 22.79 -6.58 -9.69
C PRO A 454 21.61 -6.90 -8.75
N ILE A 455 21.04 -8.12 -8.88
CA ILE A 455 19.95 -8.59 -8.00
C ILE A 455 20.39 -8.94 -6.57
N THR A 456 21.69 -8.95 -6.29
CA THR A 456 22.26 -9.24 -4.97
C THR A 456 21.82 -8.22 -3.93
N HIS A 457 21.79 -8.65 -2.66
CA HIS A 457 21.40 -7.79 -1.55
C HIS A 457 22.34 -6.58 -1.42
N ASN A 458 21.81 -5.42 -1.01
CA ASN A 458 22.50 -4.12 -0.93
C ASN A 458 22.98 -3.49 -2.25
N SER A 459 22.71 -4.06 -3.42
CA SER A 459 23.00 -3.42 -4.71
C SER A 459 22.19 -2.14 -4.94
N VAL A 460 22.86 -1.08 -5.39
CA VAL A 460 22.31 0.27 -5.62
C VAL A 460 22.85 0.86 -6.93
N ARG A 461 22.20 1.91 -7.45
CA ARG A 461 22.66 2.61 -8.66
C ARG A 461 23.97 3.35 -8.39
N ARG A 462 24.77 3.56 -9.44
CA ARG A 462 25.97 4.41 -9.37
C ARG A 462 25.55 5.88 -9.11
N GLY A 463 26.43 6.64 -8.45
CA GLY A 463 26.18 8.03 -8.07
C GLY A 463 25.63 8.19 -6.64
N LYS A 464 25.00 9.34 -6.35
CA LYS A 464 24.45 9.64 -5.02
C LYS A 464 23.25 8.73 -4.72
N ARG A 465 23.30 8.03 -3.57
CA ARG A 465 22.26 7.07 -3.16
C ARG A 465 20.98 7.75 -2.68
N SER A 466 21.11 8.82 -1.91
CA SER A 466 20.05 9.72 -1.51
C SER A 466 20.61 11.14 -1.31
N ILE A 467 19.72 12.12 -1.29
CA ILE A 467 19.99 13.52 -0.96
C ILE A 467 18.85 13.92 -0.01
N HIS A 468 19.22 14.60 1.08
CA HIS A 468 18.38 15.06 2.18
C HIS A 468 18.96 16.40 2.67
#